data_AF-A0A0C2J4R0-F1
#
_entry.id   AF-A0A0C2J4R0-F1
#
_cell.length_a   1.000
_cell.length_b   1.000
_cell.length_c   1.000
_cell.angle_alpha   90.00
_cell.angle_beta   90.00
_cell.angle_gamma   90.00
#
_symmetry.space_group_name_H-M   'P 1'
#
loop_
_entity.id
_entity.type
_entity.pdbx_description
1 polymer ?
#
loop_
_entity_poly.entity_id
_entity_poly.type
_entity_poly.pdbx_seq_one_letter_code
_entity_poly.pdbx_strand_id
1 'polypeptide(L)'
;GRGTVWSGRVSVGSHPWLADHAVGGQVWVPGTALLELGLHAALRTASAGVEELTLRQPLVLPERGGVEVQVVVEPGPRPEVGVYSRSAGDEQAVWQ
;
A
#
# COMPACT_ATOMS: atom_id res chain seq x y z
N GLY A 1 -2.63 11.85 -18.96
CA GLY A 1 -4.03 11.61 -18.54
C GLY A 1 -4.15 11.87 -17.04
N ARG A 2 -5.35 11.92 -16.47
CA ARG A 2 -5.50 11.95 -14.99
C ARG A 2 -5.19 10.56 -14.41
N GLY A 3 -4.48 10.52 -13.29
CA GLY A 3 -4.22 9.28 -12.54
C GLY A 3 -5.48 8.68 -11.91
N THR A 4 -5.42 7.39 -11.58
CA THR A 4 -6.48 6.70 -10.82
C THR A 4 -5.97 6.39 -9.42
N VAL A 5 -6.80 6.62 -8.41
CA VAL A 5 -6.45 6.41 -7.01
C VAL A 5 -7.46 5.47 -6.35
N TRP A 6 -6.95 4.45 -5.67
CA TRP A 6 -7.71 3.61 -4.74
C TRP A 6 -7.29 3.96 -3.33
N SER A 7 -8.27 4.10 -2.43
CA SER A 7 -8.03 4.38 -1.03
C SER A 7 -8.59 3.25 -0.17
N GLY A 8 -7.92 2.95 0.93
CA GLY A 8 -8.35 1.94 1.88
C GLY A 8 -7.71 2.13 3.25
N ARG A 9 -8.02 1.22 4.17
CA ARG A 9 -7.44 1.21 5.51
C ARG A 9 -6.95 -0.19 5.87
N VAL A 10 -5.72 -0.27 6.35
CA VAL A 10 -5.07 -1.53 6.74
C VAL A 10 -4.81 -1.51 8.24
N SER A 11 -5.14 -2.61 8.92
CA SER A 11 -4.90 -2.81 10.34
C SER A 11 -4.91 -4.28 10.69
N VAL A 12 -4.24 -4.65 11.78
CA VAL A 12 -4.34 -6.01 12.33
C VAL A 12 -5.78 -6.36 12.71
N GLY A 13 -6.58 -5.39 13.18
CA GLY A 13 -7.99 -5.63 13.50
C GLY A 13 -8.86 -6.04 12.31
N SER A 14 -8.57 -5.53 11.11
CA SER A 14 -9.28 -5.91 9.88
C SER A 14 -8.61 -7.05 9.11
N HIS A 15 -7.30 -7.25 9.29
CA HIS A 15 -6.50 -8.28 8.63
C HIS A 15 -5.62 -9.00 9.68
N PRO A 16 -6.19 -9.91 10.49
CA PRO A 16 -5.47 -10.50 11.63
C PRO A 16 -4.19 -11.24 11.25
N TRP A 17 -4.16 -11.84 10.06
CA TRP A 17 -2.98 -12.55 9.52
C TRP A 17 -1.74 -11.68 9.40
N LEU A 18 -1.88 -10.34 9.35
CA LEU A 18 -0.72 -9.43 9.30
C LEU A 18 0.10 -9.51 10.59
N ALA A 19 -0.51 -9.86 11.73
CA ALA A 19 0.21 -10.01 13.00
C ALA A 19 1.30 -11.09 12.95
N ASP A 20 1.17 -12.06 12.03
CA ASP A 20 2.12 -13.16 11.87
C ASP A 20 3.40 -12.72 11.13
N HIS A 21 3.43 -11.51 10.55
CA HIS A 21 4.60 -10.94 9.88
C HIS A 21 5.28 -9.86 10.76
N ALA A 22 5.80 -10.29 11.90
CA ALA A 22 6.47 -9.40 12.86
C ALA A 22 8.01 -9.47 12.73
N VAL A 23 8.66 -8.31 12.67
CA VAL A 23 10.12 -8.16 12.64
C VAL A 23 10.54 -7.25 13.79
N GLY A 24 11.34 -7.78 14.73
CA GLY A 24 11.77 -7.01 15.91
C GLY A 24 10.60 -6.54 16.79
N GLY A 25 9.51 -7.31 16.83
CA GLY A 25 8.30 -6.97 17.60
C GLY A 25 7.35 -5.97 16.93
N GLN A 26 7.70 -5.46 15.74
CA GLN A 26 6.82 -4.58 14.96
C GLN A 26 6.13 -5.36 13.85
N VAL A 27 4.86 -5.07 13.58
CA VAL A 27 4.12 -5.69 12.48
C VAL A 27 4.44 -4.97 11.18
N TRP A 28 5.15 -5.63 10.29
CA TRP A 28 5.52 -5.10 8.99
C TRP A 28 4.53 -5.62 7.96
N VAL A 29 4.00 -4.76 7.09
CA VAL A 29 3.19 -5.23 5.97
C VAL A 29 4.13 -5.97 5.00
N PRO A 30 3.85 -7.24 4.67
CA PRO A 30 4.72 -8.00 3.77
C PRO A 30 4.88 -7.30 2.42
N GLY A 31 6.08 -7.32 1.84
CA GLY A 31 6.31 -6.77 0.50
C GLY A 31 5.40 -7.39 -0.57
N THR A 32 5.02 -8.67 -0.41
CA THR A 32 4.06 -9.36 -1.29
C THR A 32 2.64 -8.84 -1.16
N ALA A 33 2.23 -8.34 0.01
CA ALA A 33 0.93 -7.70 0.19
C ALA A 33 0.89 -6.33 -0.52
N LEU A 34 2.00 -5.58 -0.47
CA LEU A 34 2.14 -4.33 -1.22
C LEU A 34 2.16 -4.58 -2.74
N LEU A 35 2.85 -5.64 -3.19
CA LEU A 35 2.83 -6.07 -4.58
C LEU A 35 1.41 -6.41 -5.06
N GLU A 36 0.64 -7.14 -4.25
CA GLU A 36 -0.75 -7.50 -4.56
C GLU A 36 -1.63 -6.25 -4.73
N LEU A 37 -1.49 -5.24 -3.86
CA LEU A 37 -2.22 -3.97 -4.00
C LEU A 37 -1.87 -3.27 -5.33
N GLY A 38 -0.58 -3.22 -5.68
CA GLY A 38 -0.10 -2.64 -6.93
C GLY A 38 -0.62 -3.39 -8.16
N LEU A 39 -0.54 -4.72 -8.16
CA LEU A 39 -1.07 -5.59 -9.21
C LEU A 39 -2.57 -5.41 -9.39
N HIS A 40 -3.32 -5.37 -8.28
CA HIS A 40 -4.76 -5.17 -8.32
C HIS A 40 -5.13 -3.87 -9.02
N ALA A 41 -4.45 -2.77 -8.68
CA ALA A 41 -4.67 -1.46 -9.31
C ALA A 41 -4.26 -1.47 -10.80
N ALA A 42 -3.11 -2.08 -11.14
CA ALA A 42 -2.63 -2.19 -12.51
C ALA A 42 -3.61 -2.95 -13.42
N LEU A 43 -4.17 -4.07 -12.95
CA LEU A 43 -5.15 -4.85 -13.71
C LEU A 43 -6.44 -4.06 -13.97
N ARG A 44 -6.83 -3.15 -13.07
CA ARG A 44 -8.01 -2.29 -13.25
C ARG A 44 -7.79 -1.12 -14.20
N THR A 45 -6.54 -0.81 -14.55
CA THR A 45 -6.17 0.23 -15.53
C THR A 45 -5.74 -0.34 -16.87
N ALA A 46 -6.08 -1.60 -17.15
CA ALA A 46 -5.69 -2.34 -18.36
C ALA A 46 -4.16 -2.49 -18.54
N SER A 47 -3.39 -2.41 -17.45
CA SER A 47 -1.97 -2.77 -17.44
C SER A 47 -1.81 -4.27 -17.20
N ALA A 48 -0.82 -4.91 -17.83
CA ALA A 48 -0.66 -6.37 -17.82
C ALA A 48 -0.03 -6.93 -16.52
N GLY A 49 0.65 -6.10 -15.72
CA GLY A 49 1.31 -6.54 -14.49
C GLY A 49 2.30 -5.51 -13.95
N VAL A 50 3.14 -5.95 -13.00
CA VAL A 50 4.23 -5.17 -12.40
C VAL A 50 5.56 -5.74 -12.88
N GLU A 51 6.34 -4.93 -13.60
CA GLU A 51 7.68 -5.30 -14.09
C GLU A 51 8.73 -5.23 -12.98
N GLU A 52 8.64 -4.21 -12.12
CA GLU A 52 9.58 -3.96 -11.04
C GLU A 52 8.86 -3.44 -9.79
N LEU A 53 9.29 -3.91 -8.62
CA LEU A 53 8.86 -3.39 -7.33
C LEU A 53 10.07 -2.89 -6.54
N THR A 54 10.10 -1.58 -6.28
CA THR A 54 11.06 -1.00 -5.34
C THR A 54 10.35 -0.65 -4.04
N LEU A 55 10.77 -1.27 -2.93
CA LEU A 55 10.31 -0.92 -1.58
C LEU A 55 11.19 0.21 -1.02
N ARG A 56 10.65 1.44 -0.99
CA ARG A 56 11.40 2.62 -0.51
C ARG A 56 11.56 2.64 1.00
N GLN A 57 10.51 2.27 1.71
CA GLN A 57 10.48 2.18 3.16
C GLN A 57 9.51 1.08 3.61
N PRO A 58 9.71 0.49 4.80
CA PRO A 58 8.76 -0.44 5.37
C PRO A 58 7.42 0.24 5.69
N LEU A 59 6.31 -0.44 5.41
CA LEU A 59 5.02 -0.06 5.96
C LEU A 59 4.81 -0.80 7.28
N VAL A 60 4.90 -0.08 8.41
CA VAL A 60 4.71 -0.64 9.75
C VAL A 60 3.30 -0.34 10.23
N LEU A 61 2.61 -1.35 10.77
CA LEU A 61 1.29 -1.16 11.38
C LEU A 61 1.42 -0.82 12.86
N PRO A 62 0.65 0.16 13.36
CA PRO A 62 0.59 0.41 14.79
C PRO A 62 -0.12 -0.75 15.51
N GLU A 63 0.23 -1.01 16.77
CA GLU A 63 -0.40 -2.04 17.60
C GLU A 63 -1.92 -1.86 17.71
N ARG A 64 -2.38 -0.60 17.70
CA ARG A 64 -3.78 -0.21 17.75
C ARG A 64 -4.07 0.80 16.65
N GLY A 65 -5.28 0.75 16.10
CA GLY A 65 -5.66 1.61 14.99
C GLY A 65 -5.27 0.98 13.65
N GLY A 66 -4.61 1.72 12.78
CA GLY A 66 -4.29 1.30 11.41
C GLY A 66 -3.69 2.44 10.61
N VAL A 67 -3.41 2.16 9.34
CA VAL A 67 -2.92 3.12 8.36
C VAL A 67 -3.95 3.30 7.26
N GLU A 68 -4.08 4.53 6.77
CA GLU A 68 -4.71 4.79 5.49
C GLU A 68 -3.71 4.46 4.39
N VAL A 69 -4.19 3.83 3.32
CA VAL A 69 -3.38 3.41 2.17
C VAL A 69 -3.98 4.00 0.91
N GLN A 70 -3.12 4.50 0.04
CA GLN A 70 -3.46 4.90 -1.32
C GLN A 70 -2.63 4.10 -2.31
N VAL A 71 -3.31 3.57 -3.33
CA VAL A 71 -2.65 3.03 -4.52
C VAL A 71 -2.93 4.00 -5.65
N VAL A 72 -1.88 4.56 -6.23
CA VAL A 72 -1.96 5.58 -7.29
C VAL A 72 -1.39 4.97 -8.55
N VAL A 73 -2.16 5.02 -9.64
CA VAL A 73 -1.68 4.64 -10.98
C VAL A 73 -1.63 5.89 -11.85
N GLU A 74 -0.42 6.23 -12.29
CA GLU A 74 -0.18 7.33 -13.22
C GLU A 74 -0.11 6.79 -14.65
N PRO A 75 -0.95 7.29 -15.58
CA PRO A 75 -0.97 6.79 -16.95
C PRO A 75 0.23 7.33 -17.75
N GLY A 76 0.83 6.47 -18.56
CA GLY A 76 1.90 6.83 -19.48
C GLY A 76 2.27 5.67 -20.41
N PRO A 77 3.28 5.84 -21.29
CA PRO A 77 3.82 4.74 -22.09
C PRO A 77 4.33 3.58 -21.24
N ARG A 78 4.79 3.91 -20.02
CA ARG A 78 5.07 2.98 -18.93
C ARG A 78 4.30 3.50 -17.70
N PRO A 79 3.09 2.99 -17.43
CA PRO A 79 2.32 3.42 -16.28
C PRO A 79 3.08 3.12 -14.99
N GLU A 80 3.07 4.07 -14.06
CA GLU A 80 3.69 3.88 -12.74
C GLU A 80 2.61 3.60 -11.70
N VAL A 81 2.90 2.68 -10.78
CA VAL A 81 2.06 2.39 -9.62
C VAL A 81 2.82 2.70 -8.35
N GLY A 82 2.22 3.51 -7.48
CA GLY A 82 2.74 3.83 -6.16
C GLY A 82 1.78 3.38 -5.06
N VAL A 83 2.32 2.81 -3.98
CA VAL A 83 1.57 2.53 -2.76
C VAL A 83 2.08 3.48 -1.68
N TYR A 84 1.18 4.31 -1.17
CA TYR A 84 1.46 5.31 -0.16
C TYR A 84 0.64 5.03 1.09
N SER A 85 1.15 5.47 2.23
CA SER A 85 0.43 5.33 3.48
C SER A 85 0.57 6.53 4.40
N ARG A 86 -0.35 6.63 5.34
CA ARG A 86 -0.25 7.54 6.49
C ARG A 86 -1.00 6.98 7.69
N SER A 87 -0.75 7.53 8.87
CA SER A 87 -1.51 7.19 10.08
C SER A 87 -3.01 7.43 9.86
N ALA A 88 -3.85 6.44 10.17
CA ALA A 88 -5.29 6.61 10.01
C ALA A 88 -5.86 7.58 11.06
N GLY A 89 -6.76 8.46 10.65
CA GLY A 89 -7.41 9.45 11.53
C GLY A 89 -6.54 10.67 11.86
N ASP A 90 -5.34 10.76 11.31
CA ASP A 90 -4.53 11.97 11.32
C ASP A 90 -4.59 12.64 9.94
N GLU A 91 -5.47 13.64 9.80
CA GLU A 91 -5.65 14.35 8.54
C GLU A 91 -4.43 15.18 8.13
N GLN A 92 -3.56 15.52 9.10
CA GLN A 92 -2.34 16.29 8.90
C GLN A 92 -1.15 15.40 8.53
N ALA A 93 -1.27 14.08 8.71
CA ALA A 93 -0.23 13.15 8.32
C ALA A 93 0.01 13.17 6.80
N VAL A 94 1.28 13.30 6.44
CA VAL A 94 1.74 13.33 5.05
C VAL A 94 1.73 11.90 4.51
N TRP A 95 1.32 11.72 3.24
CA TRP A 95 1.46 10.46 2.52
C TRP A 95 2.94 10.14 2.29
N GLN A 96 3.38 8.96 2.73
CA GLN A 96 4.75 8.47 2.67
C GLN A 96 4.83 7.16 1.89
#